data_AF-A0A396HH56-F1
#
_entry.id   AF-A0A396HH56-F1
#
_cell.length_a   1.000
_cell.length_b   1.000
_cell.length_c   1.000
_cell.angle_alpha   90.00
_cell.angle_beta   90.00
_cell.angle_gamma   90.00
#
_symmetry.space_group_name_H-M   'P 1'
#
loop_
_entity.id
_entity.type
_entity.pdbx_description
1 polymer ?
#
loop_
_entity_poly.entity_id
_entity_poly.type
_entity_poly.pdbx_seq_one_letter_code
_entity_poly.pdbx_strand_id
1 'polypeptide(L)'
;MIFNNYFVRTPIVDFIKGICAQPGLNCNDLFTALTGENCCLDPSAFNQFVKVEPQPTSVRNMFHLAQNVRNGVLTKFDFMLPHLNFWHYRRLTPPIYNLSNIPKNVPIFMSYGGSDALSDVADVKRLLNEHFQNHDANKLSVQFIENYAHADYMFGVNANDLVYNNVTSFFKRKW
;
A
#
# COMPACT_ATOMS: atom_id res chain seq x y z
N MET A 1 13.05 -31.57 -16.41
CA MET A 1 14.22 -30.72 -16.13
C MET A 1 14.82 -30.24 -17.44
N ILE A 2 14.30 -29.14 -18.02
CA ILE A 2 15.02 -28.18 -18.89
C ILE A 2 14.20 -26.88 -18.82
N PHE A 3 14.47 -26.00 -17.85
CA PHE A 3 14.07 -24.60 -17.96
C PHE A 3 15.11 -23.95 -18.86
N ASN A 4 14.72 -23.68 -20.11
CA ASN A 4 15.63 -23.16 -21.12
C ASN A 4 15.88 -21.67 -20.88
N ASN A 5 17.15 -21.34 -20.70
CA ASN A 5 17.74 -20.09 -20.21
C ASN A 5 17.76 -18.94 -21.24
N TYR A 6 16.66 -18.63 -21.92
CA TYR A 6 16.71 -17.61 -23.00
C TYR A 6 15.55 -16.61 -23.11
N PHE A 7 14.71 -16.43 -22.07
CA PHE A 7 13.58 -15.46 -22.14
C PHE A 7 13.36 -14.58 -20.90
N VAL A 8 14.43 -14.27 -20.14
CA VAL A 8 14.33 -13.45 -18.91
C VAL A 8 15.45 -12.39 -18.89
N ARG A 9 15.50 -11.52 -19.90
CA ARG A 9 15.96 -10.13 -19.67
C ARG A 9 14.71 -9.34 -19.33
N THR A 10 14.26 -9.46 -18.08
CA THR A 10 12.88 -9.23 -17.66
C THR A 10 12.56 -7.75 -17.39
N PRO A 11 11.32 -7.30 -17.69
CA PRO A 11 10.77 -6.02 -17.26
C PRO A 11 10.91 -5.72 -15.77
N ILE A 12 11.05 -6.75 -14.93
CA ILE A 12 11.22 -6.61 -13.49
C ILE A 12 12.59 -6.07 -13.09
N VAL A 13 13.65 -6.42 -13.83
CA VAL A 13 15.00 -5.91 -13.57
C VAL A 13 15.06 -4.43 -13.93
N ASP A 14 14.43 -4.04 -15.03
CA ASP A 14 14.34 -2.64 -15.45
C ASP A 14 13.43 -1.82 -14.52
N PHE A 15 12.36 -2.43 -14.00
CA PHE A 15 11.50 -1.83 -12.98
C PHE A 15 12.26 -1.58 -11.67
N ILE A 16 12.96 -2.59 -11.15
CA ILE A 16 13.78 -2.46 -9.92
C ILE A 16 14.89 -1.42 -10.14
N LYS A 17 15.58 -1.43 -11.29
CA LYS A 17 16.57 -0.39 -11.62
C LYS A 17 15.95 1.00 -11.67
N GLY A 18 14.74 1.14 -12.20
CA GLY A 18 14.01 2.41 -12.25
C GLY A 18 13.64 2.93 -10.86
N ILE A 19 13.25 2.04 -9.94
CA ILE A 19 13.04 2.37 -8.52
C ILE A 19 14.37 2.79 -7.90
N CYS A 20 15.43 1.99 -8.08
CA CYS A 20 16.75 2.25 -7.51
C CYS A 20 17.46 3.50 -8.04
N ALA A 21 17.02 4.03 -9.17
CA ALA A 21 17.53 5.27 -9.71
C ALA A 21 16.89 6.52 -9.06
N GLN A 22 15.83 6.36 -8.25
CA GLN A 22 15.21 7.49 -7.55
C GLN A 22 16.08 7.95 -6.36
N PRO A 23 16.33 9.26 -6.22
CA PRO A 23 17.09 9.79 -5.10
C PRO A 23 16.36 9.55 -3.77
N GLY A 24 17.10 9.08 -2.76
CA GLY A 24 16.57 8.80 -1.42
C GLY A 24 16.19 7.35 -1.14
N LEU A 25 16.23 6.46 -2.15
CA LEU A 25 15.97 5.02 -1.94
C LEU A 25 17.28 4.24 -1.75
N ASN A 26 17.39 3.53 -0.63
CA ASN A 26 18.51 2.61 -0.38
C ASN A 26 18.22 1.26 -1.03
N CYS A 27 18.75 1.02 -2.23
CA CYS A 27 18.53 -0.24 -2.92
C CYS A 27 19.29 -1.45 -2.39
N ASN A 28 20.18 -1.25 -1.40
CA ASN A 28 20.73 -2.37 -0.65
C ASN A 28 19.76 -2.86 0.44
N ASP A 29 18.79 -2.02 0.83
CA ASP A 29 17.74 -2.33 1.80
C ASP A 29 16.37 -1.92 1.25
N LEU A 30 15.96 -2.63 0.20
CA LEU A 30 14.67 -2.42 -0.45
C LEU A 30 13.50 -2.65 0.51
N PHE A 31 13.67 -3.50 1.52
CA PHE A 31 12.62 -3.77 2.50
C PHE A 31 12.31 -2.51 3.31
N THR A 32 13.31 -1.92 3.97
CA THR A 32 13.15 -0.67 4.72
C THR A 32 12.73 0.49 3.81
N ALA A 33 13.24 0.54 2.57
CA ALA A 33 12.85 1.56 1.61
C ALA A 33 11.36 1.50 1.22
N LEU A 34 10.75 0.30 1.25
CA LEU A 34 9.33 0.12 1.00
C LEU A 34 8.51 0.27 2.29
N THR A 35 8.88 -0.39 3.38
CA THR A 35 8.03 -0.40 4.57
C THR A 35 8.20 0.83 5.45
N GLY A 36 9.38 1.45 5.42
CA GLY A 36 9.90 2.35 6.45
C GLY A 36 10.69 1.60 7.52
N GLU A 37 11.23 2.34 8.49
CA GLU A 37 12.01 1.79 9.60
C GLU A 37 11.09 1.09 10.62
N ASN A 38 11.02 -0.24 10.55
CA ASN A 38 10.18 -1.03 11.44
C ASN A 38 10.81 -1.13 12.83
N CYS A 39 10.04 -0.79 13.86
CA CYS A 39 10.53 -0.77 15.24
C CYS A 39 10.61 -2.17 15.88
N CYS A 40 9.75 -3.08 15.44
CA CYS A 40 9.22 -4.10 16.34
C CYS A 40 9.19 -5.50 15.73
N LEU A 41 9.97 -5.74 14.67
CA LEU A 41 10.09 -7.06 14.03
C LEU A 41 10.96 -7.99 14.86
N ASP A 42 10.53 -9.25 15.02
CA ASP A 42 11.41 -10.32 15.49
C ASP A 42 12.30 -10.79 14.33
N PRO A 43 13.64 -10.63 14.40
CA PRO A 43 14.51 -10.96 13.29
C PRO A 43 14.49 -12.45 12.92
N SER A 44 14.27 -13.35 13.88
CA SER A 44 14.23 -14.79 13.62
C SER A 44 12.98 -15.17 12.82
N ALA A 45 11.81 -14.72 13.26
CA ALA A 45 10.54 -14.94 12.59
C ALA A 45 10.51 -14.25 11.22
N PHE A 46 10.96 -13.00 11.15
CA PHE A 46 11.01 -12.25 9.89
C PHE A 46 11.94 -12.90 8.86
N ASN A 47 13.11 -13.40 9.27
CA ASN A 47 14.03 -14.13 8.39
C ASN A 47 13.44 -15.44 7.83
N GLN A 48 12.48 -16.05 8.51
CA GLN A 48 11.75 -17.20 7.96
C GLN A 48 10.72 -16.75 6.93
N PHE A 49 10.05 -15.63 7.19
CA PHE A 49 9.01 -15.07 6.33
C PHE A 49 9.56 -14.56 4.98
N VAL A 50 10.66 -13.82 4.99
CA VAL A 50 11.28 -13.31 3.75
C VAL A 50 11.83 -14.40 2.82
N LYS A 51 11.91 -15.66 3.27
CA LYS A 51 12.25 -16.79 2.39
C LYS A 51 11.12 -17.19 1.46
N VAL A 52 9.88 -16.88 1.82
CA VAL A 52 8.68 -17.23 1.04
C VAL A 52 7.99 -16.01 0.42
N GLU A 53 8.34 -14.80 0.87
CA GLU A 53 7.91 -13.55 0.27
C GLU A 53 8.98 -12.92 -0.65
N PRO A 54 8.59 -12.02 -1.56
CA PRO A 54 7.22 -11.59 -1.85
C PRO A 54 6.44 -12.62 -2.69
N GLN A 55 5.13 -12.78 -2.40
CA GLN A 55 4.22 -13.49 -3.29
C GLN A 55 4.13 -12.78 -4.65
N PRO A 56 4.00 -13.53 -5.76
CA PRO A 56 4.02 -12.95 -7.09
C PRO A 56 2.81 -12.06 -7.36
N THR A 57 3.05 -10.94 -8.04
CA THR A 57 2.01 -10.05 -8.62
C THR A 57 2.33 -9.73 -10.08
N SER A 58 1.37 -9.18 -10.82
CA SER A 58 1.57 -8.82 -12.23
C SER A 58 2.39 -7.53 -12.37
N VAL A 59 3.21 -7.46 -13.43
CA VAL A 59 3.93 -6.23 -13.81
C VAL A 59 2.95 -5.05 -14.01
N ARG A 60 1.73 -5.32 -14.51
CA ARG A 60 0.67 -4.32 -14.66
C ARG A 60 0.27 -3.69 -13.33
N ASN A 61 0.19 -4.47 -12.26
CA ASN A 61 -0.12 -3.97 -10.92
C ASN A 61 0.98 -3.04 -10.40
N MET A 62 2.24 -3.40 -10.61
CA MET A 62 3.39 -2.56 -10.23
C MET A 62 3.41 -1.23 -11.00
N PHE A 63 3.14 -1.26 -12.32
CA PHE A 63 2.99 -0.04 -13.11
C PHE A 63 1.79 0.81 -12.65
N HIS A 64 0.68 0.19 -12.26
CA HIS A 64 -0.48 0.92 -11.75
C HIS A 64 -0.16 1.68 -10.47
N LEU A 65 0.54 1.04 -9.53
CA LEU A 65 1.01 1.70 -8.30
C LEU A 65 1.92 2.88 -8.64
N ALA A 66 2.89 2.69 -9.54
CA ALA A 66 3.78 3.76 -9.97
C ALA A 66 3.03 4.93 -10.65
N GLN A 67 1.98 4.66 -11.43
CA GLN A 67 1.12 5.70 -12.03
C GLN A 67 0.42 6.53 -10.95
N ASN A 68 -0.12 5.89 -9.91
CA ASN A 68 -0.79 6.58 -8.82
C ASN A 68 0.19 7.44 -8.00
N VAL A 69 1.37 6.89 -7.67
CA VAL A 69 2.43 7.63 -6.96
C VAL A 69 2.89 8.86 -7.77
N ARG A 70 3.16 8.68 -9.07
CA ARG A 70 3.63 9.77 -9.93
C ARG A 70 2.58 10.87 -10.12
N ASN A 71 1.31 10.49 -10.27
CA ASN A 71 0.24 11.45 -10.55
C ASN A 71 -0.36 12.05 -9.28
N GLY A 72 -0.17 11.42 -8.12
CA GLY A 72 -0.78 11.83 -6.86
C GLY A 72 -2.31 11.68 -6.83
N VAL A 73 -2.90 10.93 -7.77
CA VAL A 73 -4.34 10.75 -7.91
C VAL A 73 -4.66 9.27 -8.06
N LEU A 74 -5.59 8.76 -7.26
CA LEU A 74 -6.07 7.38 -7.35
C LEU A 74 -6.99 7.22 -8.56
N THR A 75 -6.46 6.62 -9.63
CA THR A 75 -7.18 6.39 -10.89
C THR A 75 -7.18 4.93 -11.27
N LYS A 76 -8.04 4.53 -12.22
CA LYS A 76 -7.92 3.23 -12.89
C LYS A 76 -6.60 3.15 -13.66
N PHE A 77 -6.14 1.94 -13.99
CA PHE A 77 -4.92 1.75 -14.76
C PHE A 77 -4.90 2.58 -16.04
N ASP A 78 -3.85 3.39 -16.24
CA ASP A 78 -3.66 4.14 -17.47
C ASP A 78 -2.99 3.24 -18.52
N PHE A 79 -3.65 3.03 -19.65
CA PHE A 79 -3.07 2.30 -20.77
C PHE A 79 -2.07 3.12 -21.58
N MET A 80 -1.74 4.34 -21.14
CA MET A 80 -0.77 5.29 -21.71
C MET A 80 -1.18 5.88 -23.06
N LEU A 81 -1.98 5.15 -23.85
CA LEU A 81 -2.51 5.56 -25.13
C LEU A 81 -4.00 5.89 -25.02
N PRO A 82 -4.44 7.10 -25.39
CA PRO A 82 -5.83 7.53 -25.23
C PRO A 82 -6.88 6.60 -25.86
N HIS A 83 -6.57 5.99 -27.01
CA HIS A 83 -7.48 5.06 -27.67
C HIS A 83 -7.64 3.74 -26.91
N LEU A 84 -6.60 3.27 -26.20
CA LEU A 84 -6.69 2.09 -25.34
C LEU A 84 -7.54 2.40 -24.10
N ASN A 85 -7.34 3.56 -23.47
CA ASN A 85 -8.22 4.04 -22.41
C ASN A 85 -9.67 4.14 -22.90
N PHE A 86 -9.91 4.64 -24.11
CA PHE A 86 -11.25 4.73 -24.67
C PHE A 86 -11.89 3.36 -24.89
N TRP A 87 -11.12 2.38 -25.35
CA TRP A 87 -11.59 1.01 -25.51
C TRP A 87 -12.05 0.40 -24.18
N HIS A 88 -11.32 0.67 -23.09
CA HIS A 88 -11.61 0.14 -21.75
C HIS A 88 -12.65 0.93 -20.96
N TYR A 89 -12.65 2.26 -21.08
CA TYR A 89 -13.37 3.16 -20.17
C TYR A 89 -14.37 4.07 -20.89
N ARG A 90 -14.42 4.04 -22.23
CA ARG A 90 -15.16 5.00 -23.05
C ARG A 90 -14.77 6.47 -22.75
N ARG A 91 -13.53 6.65 -22.28
CA ARG A 91 -12.91 7.92 -21.92
C ARG A 91 -11.44 7.89 -22.34
N LEU A 92 -10.91 9.02 -22.80
CA LEU A 92 -9.51 9.12 -23.23
C LEU A 92 -8.51 9.06 -22.07
N THR A 93 -8.97 9.34 -20.85
CA THR A 93 -8.20 9.30 -19.61
C THR A 93 -8.76 8.25 -18.64
N PRO A 94 -7.92 7.68 -17.76
CA PRO A 94 -8.38 6.75 -16.74
C PRO A 94 -9.34 7.44 -15.75
N PRO A 95 -10.51 6.84 -15.45
CA PRO A 95 -11.42 7.38 -14.45
C PRO A 95 -10.79 7.45 -13.05
N ILE A 96 -11.05 8.55 -12.33
CA ILE A 96 -10.70 8.71 -10.91
C ILE A 96 -11.63 7.86 -10.04
N TYR A 97 -11.09 7.24 -8.99
CA TYR A 97 -11.89 6.59 -7.95
C TYR A 97 -12.48 7.65 -7.01
N ASN A 98 -13.80 7.85 -7.06
CA ASN A 98 -14.47 8.77 -6.15
C ASN A 98 -14.70 8.08 -4.79
N LEU A 99 -13.84 8.38 -3.81
CA LEU A 99 -13.93 7.80 -2.47
C LEU A 99 -15.15 8.27 -1.67
N SER A 100 -15.80 9.38 -2.06
CA SER A 100 -17.08 9.80 -1.48
C SER A 100 -18.24 8.84 -1.80
N ASN A 101 -18.04 7.88 -2.71
CA ASN A 101 -19.00 6.81 -2.95
C ASN A 101 -18.98 5.73 -1.86
N ILE A 102 -18.00 5.73 -0.95
CA ILE A 102 -18.00 4.86 0.23
C ILE A 102 -19.14 5.36 1.14
N PRO A 103 -20.14 4.52 1.49
CA PRO A 103 -21.26 4.98 2.30
C PRO A 103 -20.79 5.43 3.69
N LYS A 104 -21.26 6.59 4.12
CA LYS A 104 -20.88 7.24 5.38
C LYS A 104 -21.15 6.40 6.63
N ASN A 105 -22.01 5.40 6.53
CA ASN A 105 -22.44 4.52 7.61
C ASN A 105 -21.74 3.15 7.62
N VAL A 106 -20.78 2.91 6.71
CA VAL A 106 -19.95 1.70 6.75
C VAL A 106 -18.97 1.84 7.91
N PRO A 107 -18.93 0.92 8.88
CA PRO A 107 -17.89 0.94 9.93
C PRO A 107 -16.50 0.77 9.32
N ILE A 108 -15.57 1.67 9.67
CA ILE A 108 -14.18 1.66 9.21
C ILE A 108 -13.25 1.80 10.42
N PHE A 109 -12.28 0.89 10.54
CA PHE A 109 -11.14 1.03 11.41
C PHE A 109 -9.91 1.30 10.56
N MET A 110 -9.23 2.42 10.80
CA MET A 110 -8.04 2.85 10.09
C MET A 110 -6.90 3.02 11.10
N SER A 111 -5.83 2.24 10.93
CA SER A 111 -4.62 2.39 11.72
C SER A 111 -3.47 2.76 10.78
N TYR A 112 -2.66 3.74 11.16
CA TYR A 112 -1.52 4.19 10.36
C TYR A 112 -0.33 4.57 11.26
N GLY A 113 0.88 4.39 10.70
CA GLY A 113 2.14 4.50 11.41
C GLY A 113 2.87 5.80 11.10
N GLY A 114 3.65 6.31 12.04
CA GLY A 114 4.47 7.52 11.81
C GLY A 114 5.73 7.26 10.99
N SER A 115 6.18 6.01 10.95
CA SER A 115 7.37 5.57 10.20
C SER A 115 7.00 4.77 8.95
N ASP A 116 5.71 4.71 8.56
CA ASP A 116 5.25 3.99 7.38
C ASP A 116 5.59 4.75 6.09
N ALA A 117 6.40 4.13 5.21
CA ALA A 117 6.82 4.74 3.96
C ALA A 117 5.85 4.49 2.78
N LEU A 118 4.94 3.51 2.86
CA LEU A 118 3.93 3.23 1.83
C LEU A 118 2.61 3.96 2.09
N SER A 119 2.22 4.08 3.36
CA SER A 119 1.02 4.75 3.82
C SER A 119 1.41 5.92 4.73
N ASP A 120 2.15 6.87 4.17
CA ASP A 120 2.73 7.96 4.94
C ASP A 120 1.66 8.86 5.58
N VAL A 121 2.08 9.55 6.65
CA VAL A 121 1.19 10.38 7.47
C VAL A 121 0.49 11.48 6.66
N ALA A 122 1.14 12.06 5.65
CA ALA A 122 0.55 13.13 4.85
C ALA A 122 -0.58 12.57 3.97
N ASP A 123 -0.35 11.43 3.32
CA ASP A 123 -1.36 10.77 2.48
C ASP A 123 -2.57 10.29 3.28
N VAL A 124 -2.35 9.70 4.46
CA VAL A 124 -3.47 9.27 5.34
C VAL A 124 -4.26 10.49 5.86
N LYS A 125 -3.58 11.57 6.25
CA LYS A 125 -4.27 12.81 6.67
C LYS A 125 -5.07 13.41 5.53
N ARG A 126 -4.53 13.43 4.30
CA ARG A 126 -5.25 13.87 3.11
C ARG A 126 -6.49 13.03 2.87
N LEU A 127 -6.36 11.70 2.92
CA LEU A 127 -7.48 10.76 2.78
C LEU A 127 -8.60 11.06 3.80
N LEU A 128 -8.23 11.20 5.07
CA LEU A 128 -9.19 11.47 6.14
C LEU A 128 -9.89 12.83 5.97
N ASN A 129 -9.13 13.89 5.68
CA ASN A 129 -9.67 15.24 5.58
C ASN A 129 -10.50 15.46 4.31
N GLU A 130 -10.09 14.92 3.17
CA GLU A 130 -10.76 15.17 1.89
C GLU A 130 -11.95 14.23 1.69
N HIS A 131 -11.83 12.95 2.11
CA HIS A 131 -12.80 11.92 1.74
C HIS A 131 -13.62 11.37 2.92
N PHE A 132 -13.10 11.43 4.15
CA PHE A 132 -13.78 10.87 5.33
C PHE A 132 -14.23 11.92 6.37
N GLN A 133 -14.02 13.21 6.13
CA GLN A 133 -14.47 14.30 7.03
C GLN A 133 -15.97 14.25 7.37
N ASN A 134 -16.80 13.72 6.48
CA ASN A 134 -18.25 13.63 6.63
C ASN A 134 -18.74 12.20 6.91
N HIS A 135 -17.83 11.28 7.25
CA HIS A 135 -18.18 9.92 7.66
C HIS A 135 -18.85 9.93 9.04
N ASP A 136 -19.67 8.93 9.35
CA ASP A 136 -20.25 8.82 10.69
C ASP A 136 -19.12 8.66 11.72
N ALA A 137 -18.97 9.67 12.60
CA ALA A 137 -17.91 9.73 13.59
C ALA A 137 -17.95 8.57 14.59
N ASN A 138 -19.12 7.97 14.82
CA ASN A 138 -19.22 6.78 15.65
C ASN A 138 -18.65 5.56 14.92
N LYS A 139 -18.75 5.52 13.58
CA LYS A 139 -18.39 4.37 12.74
C LYS A 139 -16.99 4.47 12.14
N LEU A 140 -16.31 5.60 12.24
CA LEU A 140 -14.91 5.77 11.88
C LEU A 140 -14.03 5.74 13.12
N SER A 141 -13.14 4.75 13.23
CA SER A 141 -12.12 4.68 14.28
C SER A 141 -10.75 4.84 13.68
N VAL A 142 -10.02 5.86 14.10
CA VAL A 142 -8.67 6.15 13.61
C VAL A 142 -7.67 5.94 14.73
N GLN A 143 -6.61 5.19 14.44
CA GLN A 143 -5.51 4.93 15.34
C GLN A 143 -4.20 5.37 14.68
N PHE A 144 -3.38 6.11 15.43
CA PHE A 144 -2.04 6.48 15.01
C PHE A 144 -1.01 5.82 15.94
N ILE A 145 0.04 5.22 15.37
CA ILE A 145 1.13 4.59 16.13
C ILE A 145 2.45 5.17 15.62
N GLU A 146 3.05 6.09 16.37
CA GLU A 146 4.18 6.92 15.92
C GLU A 146 5.35 6.12 15.36
N ASN A 147 5.76 5.04 16.04
CA ASN A 147 6.95 4.27 15.66
C ASN A 147 6.65 3.07 14.74
N TYR A 148 5.41 2.90 14.28
CA TYR A 148 5.07 1.81 13.36
C TYR A 148 5.44 2.18 11.93
N ALA A 149 6.06 1.23 11.25
CA ALA A 149 6.22 1.18 9.81
C ALA A 149 5.26 0.13 9.19
N HIS A 150 5.28 0.00 7.86
CA HIS A 150 4.26 -0.75 7.14
C HIS A 150 4.16 -2.24 7.56
N ALA A 151 5.31 -2.87 7.81
CA ALA A 151 5.37 -4.29 8.13
C ALA A 151 5.07 -4.59 9.61
N ASP A 152 5.21 -3.61 10.52
CA ASP A 152 4.91 -3.77 11.95
C ASP A 152 3.45 -4.17 12.20
N TYR A 153 2.52 -3.77 11.31
CA TYR A 153 1.10 -4.18 11.37
C TYR A 153 0.88 -5.68 11.21
N MET A 154 1.78 -6.38 10.54
CA MET A 154 1.68 -7.82 10.29
C MET A 154 2.67 -8.64 11.13
N PHE A 155 3.88 -8.09 11.36
CA PHE A 155 5.00 -8.85 11.91
C PHE A 155 5.56 -8.25 13.21
N GLY A 156 5.01 -7.12 13.67
CA GLY A 156 5.41 -6.53 14.94
C GLY A 156 5.07 -7.46 16.09
N VAL A 157 6.03 -7.75 16.96
CA VAL A 157 5.83 -8.63 18.14
C VAL A 157 4.78 -8.07 19.11
N ASN A 158 4.58 -6.76 19.09
CA ASN A 158 3.61 -5.99 19.86
C ASN A 158 2.31 -5.67 19.09
N ALA A 159 2.14 -6.17 17.86
CA ALA A 159 0.96 -5.91 17.04
C ALA A 159 -0.33 -6.47 17.66
N ASN A 160 -0.24 -7.54 18.45
CA ASN A 160 -1.37 -8.07 19.20
C ASN A 160 -1.93 -7.00 20.16
N ASP A 161 -1.04 -6.43 20.97
CA ASP A 161 -1.41 -5.47 22.01
C ASP A 161 -1.82 -4.11 21.42
N LEU A 162 -1.06 -3.62 20.44
CA LEU A 162 -1.25 -2.28 19.90
C LEU A 162 -2.34 -2.22 18.82
N VAL A 163 -2.54 -3.27 18.02
CA VAL A 163 -3.44 -3.24 16.86
C VAL A 163 -4.56 -4.25 16.98
N TYR A 164 -4.26 -5.54 17.17
CA TYR A 164 -5.25 -6.61 17.00
C TYR A 164 -6.34 -6.62 18.08
N ASN A 165 -6.00 -6.22 19.31
CA ASN A 165 -6.98 -6.01 20.37
C ASN A 165 -7.99 -4.90 20.00
N ASN A 166 -7.53 -3.83 19.36
CA ASN A 166 -8.38 -2.73 18.91
C ASN A 166 -9.25 -3.14 17.72
N VAL A 167 -8.70 -3.89 16.76
CA VAL A 167 -9.45 -4.48 15.64
C VAL A 167 -10.55 -5.41 16.15
N THR A 168 -10.21 -6.31 17.08
CA THR A 168 -11.18 -7.24 17.69
C THR A 168 -12.28 -6.50 18.43
N SER A 169 -11.92 -5.45 19.16
CA SER A 169 -12.88 -4.59 19.86
C SER A 169 -13.78 -3.82 18.88
N PHE A 170 -13.24 -3.37 17.74
CA PHE A 170 -14.00 -2.75 16.66
C PHE A 170 -15.05 -3.71 16.08
N PHE A 171 -14.70 -4.97 15.80
CA PHE A 171 -15.64 -5.98 15.30
C PHE A 171 -16.72 -6.39 16.31
N LYS A 172 -16.46 -6.25 17.62
CA LYS A 172 -17.45 -6.54 18.67
C LYS A 172 -18.50 -5.45 18.85
N ARG A 173 -18.32 -4.25 18.26
CA ARG A 173 -19.31 -3.17 18.34
C ARG A 173 -20.56 -3.53 17.55
N LYS A 174 -21.72 -3.12 18.07
CA LYS A 174 -23.01 -3.24 17.38
C LYS A 174 -23.23 -1.95 16.59
N TRP A 175 -23.30 -2.08 15.26
CA TRP A 175 -23.41 -0.97 14.30
C TRP A 175 -24.72 -0.97 13.54
#